data_AF-D4XK62-F1
#
_entry.id   AF-D4XK62-F1
#
_cell.length_a   1.000
_cell.length_b   1.000
_cell.length_c   1.000
_cell.angle_alpha   90.00
_cell.angle_beta   90.00
_cell.angle_gamma   90.00
#
_symmetry.space_group_name_H-M   'P 1'
#
loop_
_entity.id
_entity.type
_entity.pdbx_description
1 polymer ?
#
loop_
_entity_poly.entity_id
_entity_poly.type
_entity_poly.pdbx_seq_one_letter_code
_entity_poly.pdbx_strand_id
1 'polypeptide(L)'
;MKIKGCKKQSFLDQAVLNGGQPIFYLIKCWDKEETFYKLGVTTNHILTRYGTVKAMPYDWHILLELPGTAEAVYDLEIKFKTEMESFHYSPKINFNGSTTECYTDLSEDLKKLFLSNVDVHCL
;
A
#
# COMPACT_ATOMS: atom_id res chain seq x y z
N MET A 1 28.53 -17.39 -1.64
CA MET A 1 27.32 -17.46 -0.78
C MET A 1 26.26 -16.57 -1.39
N LYS A 2 25.12 -17.11 -1.83
CA LYS A 2 23.99 -16.29 -2.29
C LYS A 2 23.26 -15.80 -1.05
N ILE A 3 23.49 -14.54 -0.65
CA ILE A 3 22.61 -13.90 0.33
C ILE A 3 21.26 -13.80 -0.36
N LYS A 4 20.34 -14.71 -0.02
CA LYS A 4 18.92 -14.52 -0.34
C LYS A 4 18.52 -13.25 0.39
N GLY A 5 18.49 -12.12 -0.30
CA GLY A 5 18.10 -10.84 0.27
C GLY A 5 16.73 -11.01 0.92
N CYS A 6 16.67 -10.82 2.24
CA CYS A 6 15.39 -10.74 2.93
C CYS A 6 14.60 -9.59 2.29
N LYS A 7 13.32 -9.78 1.97
CA LYS A 7 12.46 -8.74 1.37
C LYS A 7 12.50 -7.44 2.19
N LYS A 8 12.60 -7.56 3.52
CA LYS A 8 12.83 -6.44 4.46
C LYS A 8 14.13 -5.70 4.14
N GLN A 9 15.26 -6.40 4.12
CA GLN A 9 16.57 -5.78 3.85
C GLN A 9 16.60 -5.08 2.49
N SER A 10 16.04 -5.70 1.46
CA SER A 10 15.96 -5.07 0.13
C SER A 10 15.14 -3.78 0.14
N PHE A 11 14.09 -3.68 0.96
CA PHE A 11 13.31 -2.46 1.09
C PHE A 11 14.07 -1.37 1.86
N LEU A 12 14.75 -1.75 2.97
CA LEU A 12 15.61 -0.84 3.73
C LEU A 12 16.74 -0.27 2.85
N ASP A 13 17.41 -1.12 2.08
CA ASP A 13 18.49 -0.72 1.18
C ASP A 13 17.97 0.26 0.11
N GLN A 14 16.78 0.00 -0.47
CA GLN A 14 16.15 0.89 -1.44
C GLN A 14 15.72 2.22 -0.84
N ALA A 15 15.26 2.24 0.42
CA ALA A 15 14.94 3.48 1.12
C ALA A 15 16.17 4.37 1.29
N VAL A 16 17.31 3.77 1.67
CA VAL A 16 18.59 4.49 1.81
C VAL A 16 19.08 5.00 0.45
N LEU A 17 19.02 4.17 -0.59
CA LEU A 17 19.50 4.52 -1.93
C LEU A 17 18.67 5.62 -2.60
N ASN A 18 17.35 5.56 -2.48
CA ASN A 18 16.46 6.52 -3.15
C ASN A 18 16.38 7.86 -2.38
N GLY A 19 16.82 7.89 -1.11
CA GLY A 19 16.74 9.07 -0.24
C GLY A 19 15.31 9.57 0.02
N GLY A 20 14.30 8.82 -0.43
CA GLY A 20 12.90 9.17 -0.29
C GLY A 20 12.34 8.71 1.05
N GLN A 21 11.35 9.44 1.55
CA GLN A 21 10.63 9.10 2.77
C GLN A 21 9.83 7.79 2.55
N PRO A 22 10.08 6.72 3.33
CA PRO A 22 9.25 5.53 3.29
C PRO A 22 7.83 5.85 3.74
N ILE A 23 6.84 5.37 3.00
CA ILE A 23 5.42 5.61 3.22
C ILE A 23 4.68 4.28 3.17
N PHE A 24 3.88 4.01 4.20
CA PHE A 24 2.79 3.03 4.15
C PHE A 24 1.55 3.73 3.59
N TYR A 25 0.91 3.13 2.59
CA TYR A 25 -0.26 3.73 1.96
C TYR A 25 -1.44 2.78 1.91
N LEU A 26 -2.63 3.38 1.90
CA LEU A 26 -3.90 2.74 1.56
C LEU A 26 -4.55 3.56 0.45
N ILE A 27 -4.96 2.88 -0.62
CA ILE A 27 -5.71 3.47 -1.72
C ILE A 27 -7.01 2.70 -1.94
N LYS A 28 -8.03 3.40 -2.41
CA LYS A 28 -9.22 2.81 -2.99
C LYS A 28 -9.05 2.76 -4.49
N CYS A 29 -9.40 1.63 -5.10
CA CYS A 29 -9.39 1.41 -6.54
C CYS A 29 -10.80 1.04 -7.01
N TRP A 30 -11.23 1.54 -8.16
CA TRP A 30 -12.51 1.18 -8.75
C TRP A 30 -12.53 1.34 -10.27
N ASP A 31 -13.51 0.67 -10.88
CA ASP A 31 -13.97 0.94 -12.23
C ASP A 31 -15.51 0.83 -12.27
N LYS A 32 -16.07 0.42 -13.41
CA LYS A 32 -17.53 0.23 -13.56
C LYS A 32 -18.03 -1.10 -12.98
N GLU A 33 -17.15 -2.07 -12.74
CA GLU A 33 -17.52 -3.44 -12.39
C GLU A 33 -17.09 -3.85 -10.97
N GLU A 34 -16.03 -3.25 -10.44
CA GLU A 34 -15.48 -3.61 -9.14
C GLU A 34 -14.97 -2.41 -8.35
N THR A 35 -14.86 -2.60 -7.05
CA THR A 35 -14.26 -1.64 -6.12
C THR A 35 -13.54 -2.43 -5.05
N PHE A 36 -12.31 -2.04 -4.75
CA PHE A 36 -11.46 -2.72 -3.79
C PHE A 36 -10.46 -1.74 -3.17
N TYR A 37 -9.76 -2.22 -2.16
CA TYR A 37 -8.69 -1.49 -1.49
C TYR A 37 -7.35 -2.12 -1.80
N LYS A 38 -6.31 -1.30 -1.86
CA LYS A 38 -4.93 -1.76 -1.95
C LYS A 38 -4.09 -1.09 -0.89
N LEU A 39 -3.29 -1.87 -0.17
CA LEU A 39 -2.23 -1.34 0.69
C LEU A 39 -0.85 -1.67 0.13
N GLY A 40 0.16 -0.99 0.65
CA GLY A 40 1.54 -1.32 0.38
C GLY A 40 2.49 -0.28 0.95
N VAL A 41 3.77 -0.45 0.61
CA VAL A 41 4.83 0.49 0.97
C VAL A 41 5.52 1.03 -0.27
N THR A 42 6.02 2.25 -0.15
CA THR A 42 6.82 2.90 -1.19
C THR A 42 7.90 3.76 -0.57
N THR A 43 9.02 3.88 -1.27
CA THR A 43 10.10 4.85 -0.96
C THR A 43 10.10 6.02 -1.94
N ASN A 44 9.17 6.02 -2.90
CA ASN A 44 8.93 7.06 -3.90
C ASN A 44 7.50 7.60 -3.73
N HIS A 45 7.21 8.78 -4.30
CA HIS A 45 5.84 9.30 -4.34
C HIS A 45 4.86 8.31 -5.00
N ILE A 46 3.68 8.15 -4.38
CA ILE A 46 2.64 7.22 -4.86
C ILE A 46 2.13 7.59 -6.26
N LEU A 47 2.07 8.89 -6.57
CA LEU A 47 1.75 9.42 -7.90
C LEU A 47 2.74 8.93 -8.96
N THR A 48 4.03 8.84 -8.62
CA THR A 48 5.06 8.31 -9.54
C THR A 48 4.92 6.80 -9.71
N ARG A 49 4.55 6.08 -8.64
CA ARG A 49 4.32 4.62 -8.67
C ARG A 49 3.15 4.25 -9.57
N TYR A 50 2.08 5.05 -9.56
CA TYR A 50 0.83 4.80 -10.28
C TYR A 50 0.54 5.82 -11.39
N GLY A 51 1.57 6.49 -11.89
CA GLY A 51 1.45 7.54 -12.91
C GLY A 51 1.16 7.04 -14.33
N THR A 52 0.98 5.73 -14.52
CA THR A 52 0.66 5.14 -15.82
C THR A 52 -0.48 4.14 -15.69
N VAL A 53 -1.30 4.05 -16.74
CA VAL A 53 -2.40 3.08 -16.85
C VAL A 53 -1.90 1.63 -16.69
N LYS A 54 -0.68 1.34 -17.15
CA LYS A 54 -0.07 0.01 -16.97
C LYS A 54 0.22 -0.31 -15.49
N ALA A 55 0.59 0.70 -14.70
CA ALA A 55 0.91 0.53 -13.29
C ALA A 55 -0.36 0.49 -12.42
N MET A 56 -1.39 1.23 -12.81
CA MET A 56 -2.71 1.25 -12.17
C MET A 56 -3.80 1.38 -13.26
N PRO A 57 -4.47 0.28 -13.66
CA PRO A 57 -5.48 0.30 -14.72
C PRO A 57 -6.87 0.73 -14.22
N TYR A 58 -7.02 1.01 -12.93
CA TYR A 58 -8.25 1.46 -12.30
C TYR A 58 -8.18 2.96 -11.99
N ASP A 59 -9.35 3.58 -11.82
CA ASP A 59 -9.42 4.85 -11.10
C ASP A 59 -9.05 4.60 -9.63
N TRP A 60 -8.41 5.58 -9.01
CA TRP A 60 -7.94 5.42 -7.64
C TRP A 60 -7.86 6.74 -6.89
N HIS A 61 -7.93 6.65 -5.56
CA HIS A 61 -7.67 7.77 -4.68
C HIS A 61 -6.95 7.30 -3.42
N ILE A 62 -6.17 8.20 -2.86
CA ILE A 62 -5.46 7.99 -1.60
C ILE A 62 -6.49 8.06 -0.46
N LEU A 63 -6.44 7.07 0.43
CA LEU A 63 -7.17 7.07 1.71
C LEU A 63 -6.23 7.43 2.85
N LEU A 64 -5.01 6.89 2.82
CA LEU A 64 -4.03 7.06 3.89
C LEU A 64 -2.62 7.10 3.29
N GLU A 65 -1.82 8.05 3.76
CA GLU A 65 -0.37 8.09 3.58
C GLU A 65 0.29 8.29 4.95
N LEU A 66 1.02 7.28 5.41
CA LEU A 66 1.73 7.31 6.67
C LEU A 66 3.24 7.27 6.41
N PRO A 67 3.91 8.43 6.38
CA PRO A 67 5.37 8.46 6.35
C PRO A 67 5.92 7.90 7.66
N GLY A 68 6.99 7.11 7.56
CA GLY A 68 7.66 6.54 8.72
C GLY A 68 9.05 6.03 8.40
N THR A 69 9.72 5.41 9.37
CA THR A 69 10.99 4.74 9.10
C THR A 69 10.74 3.54 8.18
N ALA A 70 11.76 3.15 7.40
CA ALA A 70 11.63 2.03 6.48
C ALA A 70 11.26 0.72 7.20
N GLU A 71 11.73 0.56 8.44
CA GLU A 71 11.34 -0.54 9.31
C GLU A 71 9.87 -0.45 9.75
N ALA A 72 9.45 0.71 10.26
CA ALA A 72 8.08 0.88 10.75
C ALA A 72 7.04 0.67 9.65
N VAL A 73 7.25 1.22 8.45
CA VAL A 73 6.29 1.05 7.34
C VAL A 73 6.23 -0.41 6.86
N TYR A 74 7.36 -1.11 6.86
CA TYR A 74 7.41 -2.51 6.48
C TYR A 74 6.72 -3.41 7.50
N ASP A 75 6.91 -3.14 8.79
CA ASP A 75 6.24 -3.87 9.87
C ASP A 75 4.72 -3.61 9.85
N LEU A 76 4.28 -2.39 9.50
CA LEU A 76 2.86 -2.08 9.25
C LEU A 76 2.28 -2.85 8.07
N GLU A 77 3.03 -2.96 6.96
CA GLU A 77 2.62 -3.77 5.81
C GLU A 77 2.37 -5.22 6.22
N ILE A 78 3.33 -5.85 6.91
CA ILE A 78 3.18 -7.25 7.35
C ILE A 78 1.99 -7.39 8.29
N LYS A 79 1.85 -6.48 9.27
CA LYS A 79 0.74 -6.51 10.22
C LYS A 79 -0.61 -6.53 9.48
N PHE A 80 -0.86 -5.54 8.63
CA PHE A 80 -2.17 -5.40 7.97
C PHE A 80 -2.40 -6.42 6.86
N LYS A 81 -1.35 -6.93 6.18
CA LYS A 81 -1.51 -8.06 5.26
C LYS A 81 -1.98 -9.32 6.00
N THR A 82 -1.41 -9.58 7.18
CA THR A 82 -1.80 -10.73 8.00
C THR A 82 -3.21 -10.55 8.56
N GLU A 83 -3.53 -9.36 9.05
CA GLU A 83 -4.84 -9.05 9.64
C GLU A 83 -5.98 -9.11 8.61
N MET A 84 -5.71 -8.74 7.36
CA MET A 84 -6.72 -8.65 6.30
C MET A 84 -6.74 -9.86 5.36
N GLU A 85 -6.06 -10.96 5.70
CA GLU A 85 -6.01 -12.16 4.85
C GLU A 85 -7.42 -12.67 4.49
N SER A 86 -8.38 -12.58 5.42
CA SER A 86 -9.78 -12.97 5.18
C SER A 86 -10.52 -12.08 4.19
N PHE A 87 -10.04 -10.85 3.96
CA PHE A 87 -10.60 -9.90 3.00
C PHE A 87 -9.86 -9.92 1.67
N HIS A 88 -8.89 -10.82 1.49
CA HIS A 88 -8.07 -10.88 0.30
C HIS A 88 -8.91 -10.94 -0.98
N TYR A 89 -8.51 -10.15 -1.97
CA TYR A 89 -9.20 -10.02 -3.24
C TYR A 89 -8.22 -10.05 -4.40
N SER A 90 -8.62 -10.70 -5.49
CA SER A 90 -7.90 -10.66 -6.77
C SER A 90 -8.75 -9.87 -7.77
N PRO A 91 -8.34 -8.64 -8.14
CA PRO A 91 -9.05 -7.82 -9.12
C PRO A 91 -9.15 -8.49 -10.49
N LYS A 92 -10.16 -8.13 -11.30
CA LYS A 92 -10.37 -8.74 -12.63
C LYS A 92 -9.29 -8.34 -13.62
N ILE A 93 -8.87 -7.07 -13.59
CA ILE A 93 -7.73 -6.54 -14.36
C ILE A 93 -6.47 -6.66 -13.52
N ASN A 94 -5.48 -7.40 -14.03
CA ASN A 94 -4.21 -7.64 -13.36
C ASN A 94 -3.25 -6.45 -13.48
N PHE A 95 -2.49 -6.21 -12.41
CA PHE A 95 -1.41 -5.22 -12.34
C PHE A 95 -0.39 -5.64 -11.27
N ASN A 96 0.70 -4.87 -11.10
CA ASN A 96 1.73 -5.26 -10.14
C ASN A 96 1.21 -5.23 -8.70
N GLY A 97 1.30 -6.37 -8.01
CA GLY A 97 0.78 -6.56 -6.67
C GLY A 97 -0.74 -6.80 -6.60
N SER A 98 -1.45 -6.99 -7.73
CA SER A 98 -2.89 -7.22 -7.72
C SER A 98 -3.30 -8.50 -6.99
N THR A 99 -2.43 -9.51 -6.94
CA THR A 99 -2.72 -10.84 -6.39
C THR A 99 -2.41 -11.04 -4.91
N THR A 100 -1.81 -10.05 -4.21
CA THR A 100 -1.37 -10.25 -2.81
C THR A 100 -1.63 -9.08 -1.89
N GLU A 101 -2.14 -7.97 -2.43
CA GLU A 101 -2.21 -6.68 -1.72
C GLU A 101 -3.55 -5.98 -1.95
N CYS A 102 -4.54 -6.67 -2.52
CA CYS A 102 -5.88 -6.13 -2.75
C CYS A 102 -6.90 -6.80 -1.84
N TYR A 103 -7.90 -6.05 -1.41
CA TYR A 103 -8.85 -6.46 -0.38
C TYR A 103 -10.26 -5.92 -0.65
N THR A 104 -11.29 -6.68 -0.30
CA THR A 104 -12.70 -6.28 -0.46
C THR A 104 -13.18 -5.32 0.65
N ASP A 105 -12.60 -5.41 1.85
CA ASP A 105 -12.88 -4.54 2.98
C ASP A 105 -11.61 -4.33 3.82
N LEU A 106 -11.67 -3.39 4.75
CA LEU A 106 -10.60 -3.05 5.69
C LEU A 106 -10.90 -3.66 7.06
N SER A 107 -9.85 -4.07 7.78
CA SER A 107 -10.00 -4.44 9.18
C SER A 107 -10.37 -3.22 10.04
N GLU A 108 -10.98 -3.46 11.20
CA GLU A 108 -11.41 -2.39 12.11
C GLU A 108 -10.24 -1.52 12.58
N ASP A 109 -9.05 -2.10 12.79
CA ASP A 109 -7.89 -1.31 13.20
C ASP A 109 -7.33 -0.46 12.06
N LEU A 110 -7.38 -0.94 10.81
CA LEU A 110 -7.00 -0.13 9.65
C LEU A 110 -8.03 0.98 9.38
N LYS A 111 -9.33 0.72 9.59
CA LYS A 111 -10.38 1.75 9.53
C LYS A 111 -10.16 2.83 10.56
N LYS A 112 -9.89 2.48 11.82
CA LYS A 112 -9.57 3.45 12.88
C LYS A 112 -8.34 4.28 12.52
N LEU A 113 -7.28 3.62 12.02
CA LEU A 113 -6.06 4.31 11.60
C LEU A 113 -6.33 5.29 10.46
N PHE A 114 -7.14 4.91 9.47
CA PHE A 114 -7.59 5.83 8.43
C PHE A 114 -8.35 7.02 9.04
N LEU A 115 -9.39 6.76 9.84
CA LEU A 115 -10.24 7.82 10.41
C LEU A 115 -9.46 8.80 11.29
N SER A 116 -8.54 8.32 12.13
CA SER A 116 -7.71 9.19 12.97
C SER A 116 -6.78 10.13 12.19
N ASN A 117 -6.55 9.83 10.91
CA ASN A 117 -5.70 10.62 10.01
C ASN A 117 -6.51 11.43 8.97
N VAL A 118 -7.83 11.33 8.98
CA VAL A 118 -8.74 12.10 8.11
C VAL A 118 -9.10 13.45 8.75
N ASP A 119 -8.99 13.59 10.07
CA ASP A 119 -9.40 14.78 10.83
C ASP A 119 -8.51 16.03 10.66
N VAL A 120 -7.60 16.07 9.67
CA VAL A 120 -6.71 17.23 9.43
C VAL A 120 -7.06 18.01 8.15
N HIS A 121 -8.05 17.59 7.35
CA HIS A 121 -8.36 18.27 6.08
C HIS A 121 -9.78 18.85 5.92
N CYS A 122 -10.55 18.98 7.00
CA CYS A 122 -11.77 19.79 7.02
C CYS A 122 -11.79 20.72 8.25
N LEU A 123 -11.01 21.81 8.19
CA LEU A 123 -11.22 23.05 8.94
C LEU A 123 -10.96 24.24 8.02
#